data_AF-A0A263HEL5-F1
#
_entry.id   AF-A0A263HEL5-F1
#
_cell.length_a   1.000
_cell.length_b   1.000
_cell.length_c   1.000
_cell.angle_alpha   90.00
_cell.angle_beta   90.00
_cell.angle_gamma   90.00
#
_symmetry.space_group_name_H-M   'P 1'
#
loop_
_entity.id
_entity.type
_entity.pdbx_description
1 polymer ?
#
loop_
_entity_poly.entity_id
_entity_poly.type
_entity_poly.pdbx_seq_one_letter_code
_entity_poly.pdbx_strand_id
1 'polypeptide(L)'
;MPNTAVANVFKLIEENNIKFVLLRFTNIKGKEHGVSIPVSQIDEDLFEDGKMFDGSSVEGWKAINKADMLLMPIAETAVVDPFAQIPTLSIRCSVYEPSTMQSYDRDPRSIAMRAESYMRSTGVADNVFFGPEPEFFLFDDVRFDISMNGNSYVIDDIEAAWNTNKQYEGGNNAYRPLKKGGYCAVAPNDSAHDIRSEMCLILEEMGLVIEAHHHEVATAGQNEIATRFNSLTLKADETQIYKYVVQNVAAEHGKTACFMPKPITGDNGSGMHCNMSLSKDGKNIFQGDKYAGLSETALYYIGGIIKHAKALNAFTNPSTNSYKRLVPGFEAPVLLAYSASNRSASIRIPAVTSPKAIRIEARFPDPLANPYLAFSALLMAGLDGVLNKIHPGDAMDKNLYDLPPEELKEIPAVSSSLGEALDNLEKDYEFLTQGGVFTKDFIDVFIEMKRKEVERLNMTPHPVEFEMYYA
;
A
#
# COMPACT_ATOMS: atom_id res chain seq x y z
N MET A 1 21.27 28.55 -10.34
CA MET A 1 20.90 28.94 -8.96
C MET A 1 21.19 27.72 -8.12
N PRO A 2 21.84 27.83 -6.94
CA PRO A 2 21.97 26.67 -6.06
C PRO A 2 20.57 26.04 -5.87
N ASN A 3 20.50 24.72 -5.96
CA ASN A 3 19.24 23.99 -5.98
C ASN A 3 18.42 24.40 -4.75
N THR A 4 17.27 25.05 -4.96
CA THR A 4 16.46 25.65 -3.89
C THR A 4 16.04 24.62 -2.84
N ALA A 5 15.94 23.35 -3.23
CA ALA A 5 15.64 22.25 -2.31
C ALA A 5 16.80 21.94 -1.34
N VAL A 6 18.04 21.89 -1.84
CA VAL A 6 19.23 21.64 -0.99
C VAL A 6 19.41 22.78 0.02
N ALA A 7 19.27 24.03 -0.43
CA ALA A 7 19.28 25.18 0.48
C ALA A 7 18.19 25.10 1.56
N ASN A 8 17.00 24.57 1.21
CA ASN A 8 15.92 24.35 2.17
C ASN A 8 16.28 23.28 3.22
N VAL A 9 17.05 22.24 2.87
CA VAL A 9 17.54 21.25 3.83
C VAL A 9 18.38 21.92 4.91
N PHE A 10 19.38 22.73 4.52
CA PHE A 10 20.25 23.42 5.48
C PHE A 10 19.47 24.41 6.35
N LYS A 11 18.49 25.11 5.75
CA LYS A 11 17.56 25.96 6.48
C LYS A 11 16.77 25.18 7.54
N LEU A 12 16.19 24.03 7.17
CA LEU A 12 15.48 23.16 8.12
C LEU A 12 16.39 22.66 9.25
N ILE A 13 17.65 22.32 8.94
CA ILE A 13 18.65 21.91 9.91
C ILE A 13 18.90 23.01 10.95
N GLU A 14 19.09 24.25 10.50
CA GLU A 14 19.35 25.39 11.37
C GLU A 14 18.10 25.76 12.20
N GLU A 15 16.95 25.94 11.55
CA GLU A 15 15.71 26.39 12.20
C GLU A 15 15.20 25.41 13.26
N ASN A 16 15.38 24.11 13.05
CA ASN A 16 14.91 23.06 13.96
C ASN A 16 16.03 22.48 14.84
N ASN A 17 17.23 23.09 14.82
CA ASN A 17 18.38 22.67 15.63
C ASN A 17 18.69 21.16 15.48
N ILE A 18 18.59 20.65 14.25
CA ILE A 18 18.74 19.24 13.91
C ILE A 18 20.13 18.75 14.32
N LYS A 19 20.21 17.51 14.82
CA LYS A 19 21.46 16.85 15.24
C LYS A 19 21.83 15.70 14.33
N PHE A 20 20.83 15.01 13.77
CA PHE A 20 21.02 13.90 12.85
C PHE A 20 20.13 14.05 11.62
N VAL A 21 20.65 13.59 10.49
CA VAL A 21 19.88 13.38 9.27
C VAL A 21 19.70 11.87 9.08
N LEU A 22 18.47 11.40 9.04
CA LEU A 22 18.11 10.01 8.75
C LEU A 22 17.85 9.85 7.25
N LEU A 23 18.79 9.20 6.57
CA LEU A 23 18.64 8.83 5.17
C LEU A 23 17.77 7.58 5.06
N ARG A 24 16.56 7.69 4.51
CA ARG A 24 15.58 6.61 4.44
C ARG A 24 15.48 6.01 3.03
N PHE A 25 15.30 4.69 2.94
CA PHE A 25 14.98 3.99 1.70
C PHE A 25 14.01 2.85 1.96
N THR A 26 13.34 2.34 0.92
CA THR A 26 12.36 1.25 1.06
C THR A 26 12.88 -0.02 0.40
N ASN A 27 12.82 -1.15 1.09
CA ASN A 27 13.21 -2.44 0.50
C ASN A 27 12.07 -3.07 -0.32
N ILE A 28 12.33 -4.20 -0.98
CA ILE A 28 11.35 -4.92 -1.82
C ILE A 28 10.05 -5.23 -1.05
N LYS A 29 10.14 -5.59 0.23
CA LYS A 29 8.99 -5.91 1.09
C LYS A 29 8.16 -4.69 1.52
N GLY A 30 8.55 -3.47 1.13
CA GLY A 30 7.85 -2.23 1.48
C GLY A 30 8.19 -1.68 2.86
N LYS A 31 9.23 -2.22 3.53
CA LYS A 31 9.70 -1.69 4.82
C LYS A 31 10.67 -0.54 4.57
N GLU A 32 10.47 0.57 5.29
CA GLU A 32 11.48 1.63 5.37
C GLU A 32 12.66 1.17 6.22
N HIS A 33 13.86 1.49 5.75
CA HIS A 33 15.14 1.35 6.43
C HIS A 33 15.84 2.71 6.38
N GLY A 34 16.88 2.90 7.19
CA GLY A 34 17.68 4.09 7.05
C GLY A 34 18.98 4.09 7.81
N VAL A 35 19.79 5.11 7.52
CA VAL A 35 21.08 5.37 8.14
C VAL A 35 21.07 6.79 8.71
N SER A 36 21.26 6.92 10.01
CA SER A 36 21.39 8.23 10.67
C SER A 36 22.83 8.73 10.59
N ILE A 37 22.99 9.97 10.17
CA ILE A 37 24.27 10.66 9.98
C ILE A 37 24.27 11.93 10.82
N PRO A 38 25.33 12.22 11.61
CA PRO A 38 25.39 13.47 12.35
C PRO A 38 25.46 14.68 11.39
N VAL A 39 24.83 15.80 11.74
CA VAL A 39 24.79 17.01 10.89
C VAL A 39 26.19 17.52 10.51
N SER A 40 27.21 17.26 11.33
CA SER A 40 28.61 17.60 11.02
C SER A 40 29.21 16.85 9.82
N GLN A 41 28.46 15.92 9.22
CA GLN A 41 28.84 15.16 8.03
C GLN A 41 27.87 15.43 6.86
N ILE A 42 27.05 16.48 6.95
CA ILE A 42 26.10 16.87 5.93
C ILE A 42 26.62 18.15 5.28
N ASP A 43 26.97 18.03 4.00
CA ASP A 43 27.41 19.11 3.12
C ASP A 43 26.64 19.04 1.78
N GLU A 44 26.90 20.02 0.89
CA GLU A 44 26.24 20.05 -0.42
C GLU A 44 26.65 18.84 -1.28
N ASP A 45 27.90 18.39 -1.15
CA ASP A 45 28.46 17.26 -1.90
C ASP A 45 27.70 15.95 -1.62
N LEU A 46 27.13 15.77 -0.43
CA LEU A 46 26.27 14.61 -0.12
C LEU A 46 25.12 14.41 -1.14
N PHE A 47 24.57 15.48 -1.72
CA PHE A 47 23.47 15.40 -2.68
C PHE A 47 23.93 15.08 -4.11
N GLU A 48 25.23 15.18 -4.38
CA GLU A 48 25.86 14.84 -5.66
C GLU A 48 26.57 13.48 -5.61
N ASP A 49 27.28 13.21 -4.51
CA ASP A 49 28.12 12.02 -4.31
C ASP A 49 27.38 10.89 -3.60
N GLY A 50 26.37 11.20 -2.79
CA GLY A 50 25.60 10.23 -2.02
C GLY A 50 26.33 9.62 -0.81
N LYS A 51 25.69 8.63 -0.19
CA LYS A 51 26.22 7.92 0.99
C LYS A 51 26.31 6.41 0.73
N MET A 52 27.52 5.87 0.85
CA MET A 52 27.74 4.42 0.77
C MET A 52 27.09 3.66 1.94
N PHE A 53 26.52 2.48 1.66
CA PHE A 53 25.99 1.55 2.66
C PHE A 53 26.08 0.08 2.19
N ASP A 54 25.91 -0.85 3.13
CA ASP A 54 25.87 -2.29 2.86
C ASP A 54 24.46 -2.73 2.38
N GLY A 55 24.35 -3.03 1.08
CA GLY A 55 23.13 -3.55 0.47
C GLY A 55 22.94 -5.06 0.62
N SER A 56 23.92 -5.83 1.13
CA SER A 56 23.80 -7.28 1.27
C SER A 56 22.93 -7.71 2.46
N SER A 57 22.81 -6.83 3.45
CA SER A 57 21.91 -7.00 4.58
C SER A 57 20.44 -6.68 4.25
N VAL A 58 20.16 -6.20 3.04
CA VAL A 58 18.80 -5.96 2.54
C VAL A 58 18.35 -7.16 1.71
N GLU A 59 17.38 -7.91 2.23
CA GLU A 59 16.88 -9.12 1.60
C GLU A 59 16.41 -8.87 0.16
N GLY A 60 16.92 -9.68 -0.78
CA GLY A 60 16.62 -9.57 -2.21
C GLY A 60 17.49 -8.57 -2.97
N TRP A 61 18.44 -7.89 -2.32
CA TRP A 61 19.38 -6.98 -2.99
C TRP A 61 20.69 -7.70 -3.32
N LYS A 62 21.83 -7.20 -2.84
CA LYS A 62 23.15 -7.66 -3.26
C LYS A 62 23.55 -8.95 -2.55
N ALA A 63 24.39 -9.74 -3.23
CA ALA A 63 25.15 -10.79 -2.56
C ALA A 63 26.29 -10.19 -1.74
N ILE A 64 26.72 -10.90 -0.69
CA ILE A 64 27.74 -10.42 0.26
C ILE A 64 29.09 -10.05 -0.39
N ASN A 65 29.42 -10.64 -1.55
CA ASN A 65 30.66 -10.37 -2.28
C ASN A 65 30.57 -9.16 -3.24
N LYS A 66 29.41 -8.49 -3.33
CA LYS A 66 29.16 -7.27 -4.11
C LYS A 66 28.20 -6.33 -3.36
N ALA A 67 28.45 -6.17 -2.06
CA ALA A 67 27.53 -5.59 -1.09
C ALA A 67 27.33 -4.08 -1.21
N ASP A 68 28.37 -3.35 -1.62
CA ASP A 68 28.40 -1.89 -1.58
C ASP A 68 27.35 -1.26 -2.52
N MET A 69 26.55 -0.36 -1.95
CA MET A 69 25.49 0.37 -2.63
C MET A 69 25.55 1.85 -2.24
N LEU A 70 24.90 2.71 -3.03
CA LEU A 70 24.88 4.16 -2.81
C LEU A 70 23.46 4.66 -2.52
N LEU A 71 23.28 5.36 -1.41
CA LEU A 71 22.07 6.14 -1.11
C LEU A 71 22.24 7.54 -1.69
N MET A 72 21.34 7.94 -2.58
CA MET A 72 21.28 9.29 -3.15
C MET A 72 20.13 10.08 -2.50
N PRO A 73 20.41 11.03 -1.60
CA PRO A 73 19.37 11.81 -0.91
C PRO A 73 18.60 12.72 -1.86
N ILE A 74 17.30 12.86 -1.61
CA ILE A 74 16.39 13.68 -2.42
C ILE A 74 15.93 14.85 -1.56
N ALA A 75 16.55 16.01 -1.77
CA ALA A 75 16.39 17.19 -0.92
C ALA A 75 14.92 17.64 -0.77
N GLU A 76 14.10 17.46 -1.81
CA GLU A 76 12.67 17.81 -1.82
C GLU A 76 11.84 16.99 -0.83
N THR A 77 12.36 15.86 -0.34
CA THR A 77 11.66 14.96 0.59
C THR A 77 12.02 15.20 2.05
N ALA A 78 12.84 16.21 2.33
CA ALA A 78 13.29 16.53 3.68
C ALA A 78 12.12 16.97 4.57
N VAL A 79 11.96 16.27 5.69
CA VAL A 79 10.90 16.51 6.68
C VAL A 79 11.43 16.27 8.08
N VAL A 80 11.06 17.13 9.03
CA VAL A 80 11.45 16.95 10.44
C VAL A 80 10.71 15.74 11.00
N ASP A 81 11.43 14.88 11.70
CA ASP A 81 10.86 13.69 12.34
C ASP A 81 10.18 14.09 13.66
N PRO A 82 8.84 13.94 13.80
CA PRO A 82 8.13 14.41 14.98
C PRO A 82 8.28 13.47 16.19
N PHE A 83 8.74 12.23 15.99
CA PHE A 83 8.84 11.22 17.04
C PHE A 83 10.26 11.08 17.62
N ALA A 84 11.27 11.55 16.88
CA ALA A 84 12.65 11.46 17.32
C ALA A 84 12.94 12.37 18.54
N GLN A 85 13.27 11.77 19.69
CA GLN A 85 13.65 12.52 20.90
C GLN A 85 14.84 13.45 20.70
N ILE A 86 15.79 13.05 19.84
CA ILE A 86 16.87 13.92 19.39
C ILE A 86 16.43 14.52 18.05
N PRO A 87 16.43 15.86 17.89
CA PRO A 87 16.00 16.52 16.66
C PRO A 87 16.63 15.91 15.41
N THR A 88 15.80 15.29 14.58
CA THR A 88 16.22 14.50 13.43
C THR A 88 15.48 14.96 12.19
N LEU A 89 16.20 15.13 11.09
CA LEU A 89 15.63 15.40 9.78
C LEU A 89 15.62 14.12 8.96
N SER A 90 14.46 13.69 8.48
CA SER A 90 14.33 12.53 7.59
C SER A 90 14.44 13.00 6.14
N ILE A 91 15.28 12.32 5.33
CA ILE A 91 15.40 12.56 3.89
C ILE A 91 15.31 11.21 3.19
N ARG A 92 14.45 11.09 2.18
CA ARG A 92 14.36 9.86 1.37
C ARG A 92 15.51 9.80 0.38
N CYS A 93 15.89 8.57 0.05
CA CYS A 93 16.93 8.26 -0.88
C CYS A 93 16.40 7.36 -2.00
N SER A 94 16.91 7.60 -3.20
CA SER A 94 16.94 6.56 -4.24
C SER A 94 18.25 5.77 -4.09
N VAL A 95 18.26 4.52 -4.54
CA VAL A 95 19.44 3.66 -4.43
C VAL A 95 20.11 3.49 -5.78
N TYR A 96 21.44 3.57 -5.80
CA TYR A 96 22.27 3.59 -7.01
C TYR A 96 23.39 2.56 -6.94
N GLU A 97 23.80 2.09 -8.11
CA GLU A 97 25.00 1.27 -8.31
C GLU A 97 26.25 2.16 -8.28
N PRO A 98 27.16 2.00 -7.30
CA PRO A 98 28.30 2.93 -7.14
C PRO A 98 29.25 2.97 -8.34
N SER A 99 29.36 1.87 -9.08
CA SER A 99 30.30 1.75 -10.20
C SER A 99 29.78 2.38 -11.50
N THR A 100 28.47 2.45 -11.69
CA THR A 100 27.84 2.94 -12.93
C THR A 100 27.05 4.23 -12.72
N MET A 101 26.77 4.60 -11.47
CA MET A 101 25.86 5.69 -11.09
C MET A 101 24.46 5.55 -11.74
N GLN A 102 24.04 4.31 -12.01
CA GLN A 102 22.70 4.01 -12.49
C GLN A 102 21.78 3.71 -11.32
N SER A 103 20.51 4.11 -11.44
CA SER A 103 19.47 3.76 -10.48
C SER A 103 19.38 2.24 -10.33
N TYR A 104 19.33 1.73 -9.11
CA TYR A 104 19.30 0.31 -8.86
C TYR A 104 17.99 -0.32 -9.33
N ASP A 105 18.08 -1.47 -9.99
CA ASP A 105 16.92 -2.11 -10.61
C ASP A 105 15.94 -2.70 -9.58
N ARG A 106 16.41 -2.98 -8.36
CA ARG A 106 15.60 -3.55 -7.27
C ARG A 106 15.23 -2.54 -6.18
N ASP A 107 15.49 -1.25 -6.43
CA ASP A 107 14.96 -0.17 -5.61
C ASP A 107 13.51 0.14 -6.02
N PRO A 108 12.52 -0.12 -5.14
CA PRO A 108 11.11 0.17 -5.41
C PRO A 108 10.87 1.62 -5.84
N ARG A 109 11.56 2.58 -5.23
CA ARG A 109 11.34 4.00 -5.53
C ARG A 109 11.85 4.35 -6.92
N SER A 110 13.00 3.82 -7.31
CA SER A 110 13.52 3.94 -8.67
C SER A 110 12.60 3.29 -9.71
N ILE A 111 11.98 2.14 -9.41
CA ILE A 111 10.95 1.51 -10.27
C ILE A 111 9.76 2.47 -10.48
N ALA A 112 9.25 3.10 -9.42
CA ALA A 112 8.16 4.09 -9.49
C ALA A 112 8.50 5.28 -10.39
N MET A 113 9.71 5.84 -10.25
CA MET A 113 10.19 6.94 -11.10
C MET A 113 10.32 6.53 -12.58
N ARG A 114 10.79 5.30 -12.83
CA ARG A 114 10.85 4.74 -14.19
C ARG A 114 9.47 4.53 -14.78
N ALA A 115 8.49 4.08 -13.99
CA ALA A 115 7.10 3.89 -14.43
C ALA A 115 6.47 5.22 -14.90
N GLU A 116 6.61 6.29 -14.10
CA GLU A 116 6.14 7.63 -14.50
C GLU A 116 6.86 8.15 -15.76
N SER A 117 8.16 7.88 -15.88
CA SER A 117 8.95 8.30 -17.05
C SER A 117 8.59 7.52 -18.31
N TYR A 118 8.33 6.22 -18.18
CA TYR A 118 7.84 5.38 -19.27
C TYR A 118 6.49 5.87 -19.77
N MET A 119 5.52 6.12 -18.86
CA MET A 119 4.23 6.71 -19.21
C MET A 119 4.39 7.97 -20.07
N ARG A 120 5.23 8.93 -19.64
CA ARG A 120 5.51 10.14 -20.42
C ARG A 120 6.10 9.82 -21.78
N SER A 121 7.06 8.88 -21.84
CA SER A 121 7.69 8.46 -23.10
C SER A 121 6.72 7.83 -24.10
N THR A 122 5.64 7.21 -23.65
CA THR A 122 4.59 6.65 -24.51
C THR A 122 3.71 7.72 -25.16
N GLY A 123 3.71 8.94 -24.61
CA GLY A 123 2.82 10.02 -25.03
C GLY A 123 1.36 9.84 -24.61
N VAL A 124 1.01 8.82 -23.80
CA VAL A 124 -0.36 8.59 -23.31
C VAL A 124 -0.80 9.69 -22.35
N ALA A 125 0.05 10.06 -21.38
CA ALA A 125 -0.25 11.06 -20.36
C ALA A 125 1.03 11.69 -19.80
N ASP A 126 0.90 12.87 -19.19
CA ASP A 126 2.01 13.59 -18.55
C ASP A 126 2.12 13.23 -17.06
N ASN A 127 0.96 12.99 -16.43
CA ASN A 127 0.83 12.69 -15.01
C ASN A 127 -0.15 11.54 -14.79
N VAL A 128 0.14 10.72 -13.79
CA VAL A 128 -0.78 9.77 -13.18
C VAL A 128 -0.98 10.19 -11.73
N PHE A 129 -2.20 10.08 -11.23
CA PHE A 129 -2.53 10.37 -9.84
C PHE A 129 -3.02 9.11 -9.14
N PHE A 130 -2.52 8.89 -7.92
CA PHE A 130 -2.94 7.82 -7.02
C PHE A 130 -3.53 8.40 -5.74
N GLY A 131 -4.63 7.81 -5.27
CA GLY A 131 -5.25 8.06 -3.97
C GLY A 131 -5.56 6.73 -3.27
N PRO A 132 -4.56 6.11 -2.60
CA PRO A 132 -4.76 4.92 -1.77
C PRO A 132 -5.53 5.24 -0.47
N GLU A 133 -6.38 4.31 -0.06
CA GLU A 133 -7.14 4.34 1.20
C GLU A 133 -6.68 3.17 2.12
N PRO A 134 -5.49 3.25 2.76
CA PRO A 134 -4.98 2.17 3.59
C PRO A 134 -5.70 2.12 4.94
N GLU A 135 -6.61 1.16 5.07
CA GLU A 135 -7.29 0.83 6.33
C GLU A 135 -6.31 0.16 7.32
N PHE A 136 -6.57 0.28 8.62
CA PHE A 136 -5.73 -0.33 9.67
C PHE A 136 -6.53 -0.66 10.92
N PHE A 137 -5.98 -1.55 11.75
CA PHE A 137 -6.49 -1.85 13.09
C PHE A 137 -5.61 -1.22 14.17
N LEU A 138 -6.21 -0.87 15.30
CA LEU A 138 -5.51 -0.53 16.54
C LEU A 138 -5.87 -1.56 17.60
N PHE A 139 -4.88 -2.27 18.12
CA PHE A 139 -5.07 -3.28 19.17
C PHE A 139 -4.39 -2.87 20.48
N ASP A 140 -4.92 -3.35 21.59
CA ASP A 140 -4.33 -3.19 22.93
C ASP A 140 -3.34 -4.32 23.25
N ASP A 141 -3.60 -5.55 22.78
CA ASP A 141 -2.74 -6.71 23.00
C ASP A 141 -2.65 -7.57 21.73
N VAL A 142 -1.43 -7.97 21.37
CA VAL A 142 -1.18 -8.90 20.25
C VAL A 142 -0.08 -9.87 20.67
N ARG A 143 -0.40 -11.16 20.71
CA ARG A 143 0.51 -12.25 21.07
C ARG A 143 0.43 -13.35 20.03
N PHE A 144 1.57 -13.91 19.64
CA PHE A 144 1.62 -15.06 18.72
C PHE A 144 2.73 -16.02 19.11
N ASP A 145 2.52 -17.31 18.85
CA ASP A 145 3.49 -18.39 19.05
C ASP A 145 3.49 -19.33 17.84
N ILE A 146 4.69 -19.73 17.42
CA ILE A 146 4.93 -20.67 16.33
C ILE A 146 6.03 -21.61 16.82
N SER A 147 5.64 -22.71 17.44
CA SER A 147 6.52 -23.67 18.11
C SER A 147 6.20 -25.10 17.70
N MET A 148 7.14 -26.03 17.95
CA MET A 148 6.96 -27.44 17.57
C MET A 148 5.73 -28.08 18.23
N ASN A 149 5.33 -27.57 19.41
CA ASN A 149 4.22 -28.08 20.20
C ASN A 149 2.97 -27.19 20.17
N GLY A 150 2.96 -26.09 19.41
CA GLY A 150 1.80 -25.19 19.35
C GLY A 150 1.94 -24.05 18.34
N ASN A 151 0.84 -23.68 17.71
CA ASN A 151 0.72 -22.49 16.88
C ASN A 151 -0.50 -21.71 17.34
N SER A 152 -0.35 -20.44 17.69
CA SER A 152 -1.47 -19.61 18.13
C SER A 152 -1.24 -18.13 17.88
N TYR A 153 -2.33 -17.38 17.85
CA TYR A 153 -2.30 -15.94 17.99
C TYR A 153 -3.51 -15.49 18.82
N VAL A 154 -3.35 -14.39 19.54
CA VAL A 154 -4.39 -13.73 20.33
C VAL A 154 -4.26 -12.24 20.08
N ILE A 155 -5.38 -11.62 19.79
CA ILE A 155 -5.51 -10.17 19.65
C ILE A 155 -6.62 -9.71 20.58
N ASP A 156 -6.46 -8.53 21.18
CA ASP A 156 -7.48 -7.93 22.02
C ASP A 156 -7.49 -6.41 21.88
N ASP A 157 -8.67 -5.83 22.04
CA ASP A 157 -8.91 -4.39 22.10
C ASP A 157 -10.18 -4.12 22.92
N ILE A 158 -10.26 -2.95 23.57
CA ILE A 158 -11.43 -2.52 24.34
C ILE A 158 -12.75 -2.54 23.53
N GLU A 159 -12.69 -2.30 22.23
CA GLU A 159 -13.83 -2.32 21.31
C GLU A 159 -14.20 -3.72 20.81
N ALA A 160 -13.43 -4.74 21.15
CA ALA A 160 -13.64 -6.06 20.57
C ALA A 160 -14.98 -6.69 21.01
N ALA A 161 -15.77 -7.16 20.05
CA ALA A 161 -17.09 -7.75 20.31
C ALA A 161 -17.06 -8.97 21.27
N TRP A 162 -15.93 -9.69 21.35
CA TRP A 162 -15.75 -10.79 22.30
C TRP A 162 -15.59 -10.34 23.75
N ASN A 163 -15.38 -9.05 24.01
CA ASN A 163 -15.27 -8.46 25.35
C ASN A 163 -16.60 -7.98 25.94
N THR A 164 -17.74 -8.29 25.30
CA THR A 164 -19.09 -7.89 25.77
C THR A 164 -19.41 -8.33 27.20
N ASN A 165 -18.91 -9.49 27.62
CA ASN A 165 -19.11 -10.03 28.97
C ASN A 165 -17.81 -10.10 29.79
N LYS A 166 -16.74 -9.42 29.34
CA LYS A 166 -15.46 -9.38 30.08
C LYS A 166 -15.64 -8.58 31.37
N GLN A 167 -15.12 -9.09 32.48
CA GLN A 167 -15.09 -8.37 33.74
C GLN A 167 -13.84 -7.51 33.79
N TYR A 168 -14.02 -6.21 33.99
CA TYR A 168 -12.95 -5.24 34.22
C TYR A 168 -13.03 -4.75 35.66
N GLU A 169 -11.90 -4.39 36.25
CA GLU A 169 -11.84 -3.86 37.64
C GLU A 169 -12.75 -2.64 37.82
N GLY A 170 -12.80 -1.74 36.84
CA GLY A 170 -13.68 -0.57 36.82
C GLY A 170 -15.12 -0.81 36.30
N GLY A 171 -15.49 -2.06 36.01
CA GLY A 171 -16.77 -2.40 35.36
C GLY A 171 -16.71 -2.37 33.83
N ASN A 172 -17.63 -3.08 33.18
CA ASN A 172 -17.77 -3.13 31.71
C ASN A 172 -18.87 -2.15 31.27
N ASN A 173 -18.50 -1.09 30.55
CA ASN A 173 -19.44 -0.04 30.11
C ASN A 173 -20.26 -0.40 28.85
N ALA A 174 -20.01 -1.57 28.25
CA ALA A 174 -20.67 -2.10 27.06
C ALA A 174 -20.54 -1.29 25.74
N TYR A 175 -19.98 -0.09 25.74
CA TYR A 175 -19.81 0.74 24.55
C TYR A 175 -18.73 0.18 23.64
N ARG A 176 -19.16 -0.60 22.64
CA ARG A 176 -18.29 -1.12 21.58
C ARG A 176 -19.08 -1.50 20.34
N PRO A 177 -18.53 -1.32 19.13
CA PRO A 177 -19.14 -1.82 17.92
C PRO A 177 -19.20 -3.35 17.94
N LEU A 178 -20.37 -3.91 17.62
CA LEU A 178 -20.49 -5.34 17.33
C LEU A 178 -19.91 -5.63 15.94
N LYS A 179 -19.86 -6.92 15.58
CA LYS A 179 -19.40 -7.37 14.26
C LYS A 179 -20.06 -6.58 13.13
N LYS A 180 -19.24 -6.03 12.22
CA LYS A 180 -19.66 -5.12 11.14
C LYS A 180 -20.42 -3.85 11.57
N GLY A 181 -20.21 -3.40 12.82
CA GLY A 181 -20.95 -2.29 13.42
C GLY A 181 -20.11 -1.05 13.71
N GLY A 182 -18.85 -0.99 13.26
CA GLY A 182 -17.92 0.10 13.55
C GLY A 182 -18.04 1.32 12.62
N TYR A 183 -18.61 1.15 11.43
CA TYR A 183 -18.52 2.15 10.38
C TYR A 183 -19.11 3.50 10.79
N CYS A 184 -18.28 4.55 10.81
CA CYS A 184 -18.64 5.90 11.25
C CYS A 184 -19.32 5.94 12.63
N ALA A 185 -18.93 5.03 13.53
CA ALA A 185 -19.35 5.10 14.93
C ALA A 185 -18.87 6.41 15.56
N VAL A 186 -19.63 6.91 16.52
CA VAL A 186 -19.28 8.09 17.32
C VAL A 186 -18.97 7.68 18.75
N ALA A 187 -18.24 8.52 19.48
CA ALA A 187 -18.00 8.32 20.90
C ALA A 187 -19.33 8.17 21.67
N PRO A 188 -19.42 7.29 22.68
CA PRO A 188 -18.33 6.50 23.26
C PRO A 188 -18.06 5.14 22.59
N ASN A 189 -18.79 4.76 21.53
CA ASN A 189 -18.56 3.48 20.85
C ASN A 189 -17.25 3.48 20.05
N ASP A 190 -16.87 4.63 19.51
CA ASP A 190 -15.58 4.88 18.86
C ASP A 190 -14.59 5.42 19.92
N SER A 191 -13.63 4.58 20.31
CA SER A 191 -12.61 4.86 21.33
C SER A 191 -11.33 5.47 20.74
N ALA A 192 -11.15 5.39 19.43
CA ALA A 192 -9.95 5.83 18.73
C ALA A 192 -10.09 7.20 18.05
N HIS A 193 -11.18 7.94 18.31
CA HIS A 193 -11.43 9.24 17.67
C HIS A 193 -10.27 10.23 17.82
N ASP A 194 -9.88 10.51 19.06
CA ASP A 194 -8.82 11.48 19.35
C ASP A 194 -7.45 10.99 18.86
N ILE A 195 -7.20 9.67 18.94
CA ILE A 195 -5.98 9.04 18.40
C ILE A 195 -5.88 9.29 16.88
N ARG A 196 -6.99 9.10 16.14
CA ARG A 196 -7.02 9.40 14.70
C ARG A 196 -6.86 10.89 14.42
N SER A 197 -7.46 11.77 15.23
CA SER A 197 -7.28 13.21 15.07
C SER A 197 -5.83 13.63 15.25
N GLU A 198 -5.12 13.07 16.23
CA GLU A 198 -3.68 13.29 16.43
C GLU A 198 -2.85 12.77 15.25
N MET A 199 -3.14 11.56 14.75
CA MET A 199 -2.52 11.04 13.53
C MET A 199 -2.69 12.02 12.37
N CYS A 200 -3.89 12.58 12.17
CA CYS A 200 -4.14 13.55 11.11
C CYS A 200 -3.26 14.81 11.25
N LEU A 201 -3.16 15.38 12.45
CA LEU A 201 -2.34 16.58 12.69
C LEU A 201 -0.86 16.32 12.38
N ILE A 202 -0.32 15.18 12.82
CA ILE A 202 1.09 14.83 12.56
C ILE A 202 1.32 14.51 11.08
N LEU A 203 0.35 13.87 10.40
CA LEU A 203 0.43 13.66 8.96
C LEU A 203 0.48 14.99 8.18
N GLU A 204 -0.29 16.00 8.62
CA GLU A 204 -0.24 17.35 8.04
C GLU A 204 1.12 18.03 8.28
N GLU A 205 1.68 17.90 9.49
CA GLU A 205 3.04 18.37 9.80
C GLU A 205 4.11 17.71 8.91
N MET A 206 3.90 16.45 8.54
CA MET A 206 4.77 15.70 7.62
C MET A 206 4.44 15.91 6.14
N GLY A 207 3.51 16.83 5.82
CA GLY A 207 3.26 17.30 4.45
C GLY A 207 2.12 16.59 3.70
N LEU A 208 1.37 15.70 4.34
CA LEU A 208 0.17 15.11 3.72
C LEU A 208 -1.00 16.09 3.84
N VAL A 209 -1.95 15.98 2.91
CA VAL A 209 -3.22 16.71 2.98
C VAL A 209 -4.32 15.74 3.38
N ILE A 210 -4.90 15.93 4.55
CA ILE A 210 -5.98 15.08 5.10
C ILE A 210 -7.33 15.53 4.54
N GLU A 211 -8.17 14.56 4.17
CA GLU A 211 -9.53 14.80 3.69
C GLU A 211 -10.59 14.41 4.73
N ALA A 212 -10.38 13.31 5.45
CA ALA A 212 -11.27 12.83 6.51
C ALA A 212 -10.57 11.75 7.36
N HIS A 213 -11.17 11.41 8.51
CA HIS A 213 -10.88 10.16 9.22
C HIS A 213 -12.16 9.56 9.78
N HIS A 214 -12.24 8.24 9.89
CA HIS A 214 -13.38 7.56 10.49
C HIS A 214 -13.01 6.18 11.04
N HIS A 215 -13.87 5.69 11.93
CA HIS A 215 -13.89 4.28 12.29
C HIS A 215 -14.45 3.47 11.11
N GLU A 216 -13.84 2.33 10.83
CA GLU A 216 -14.19 1.43 9.72
C GLU A 216 -15.16 0.32 10.16
N VAL A 217 -15.54 -0.58 9.24
CA VAL A 217 -16.67 -1.51 9.44
C VAL A 217 -16.48 -2.51 10.60
N ALA A 218 -15.30 -3.11 10.75
CA ALA A 218 -15.09 -4.21 11.69
C ALA A 218 -15.13 -3.77 13.16
N THR A 219 -15.43 -4.71 14.06
CA THR A 219 -15.17 -4.55 15.49
C THR A 219 -13.66 -4.50 15.79
N ALA A 220 -13.30 -4.23 17.05
CA ALA A 220 -11.93 -4.23 17.56
C ALA A 220 -11.00 -3.20 16.87
N GLY A 221 -11.49 -1.96 16.70
CA GLY A 221 -10.64 -0.82 16.37
C GLY A 221 -10.16 -0.75 14.92
N GLN A 222 -11.04 -0.97 13.93
CA GLN A 222 -10.71 -0.71 12.51
C GLN A 222 -10.84 0.78 12.18
N ASN A 223 -9.90 1.33 11.42
CA ASN A 223 -9.79 2.76 11.16
C ASN A 223 -9.34 3.04 9.71
N GLU A 224 -9.70 4.24 9.22
CA GLU A 224 -9.17 4.80 7.98
C GLU A 224 -8.95 6.31 8.13
N ILE A 225 -7.89 6.83 7.51
CA ILE A 225 -7.63 8.25 7.31
C ILE A 225 -7.51 8.49 5.80
N ALA A 226 -8.44 9.27 5.25
CA ALA A 226 -8.45 9.65 3.84
C ALA A 226 -7.46 10.79 3.59
N THR A 227 -6.65 10.65 2.53
CA THR A 227 -5.63 11.63 2.16
C THR A 227 -5.75 11.98 0.69
N ARG A 228 -5.44 13.24 0.36
CA ARG A 228 -5.48 13.74 -1.01
C ARG A 228 -4.56 12.92 -1.92
N PHE A 229 -4.98 12.71 -3.16
CA PHE A 229 -4.14 12.06 -4.17
C PHE A 229 -2.84 12.85 -4.47
N ASN A 230 -1.83 12.17 -4.99
CA ASN A 230 -0.60 12.78 -5.52
C ASN A 230 -0.09 11.99 -6.74
N SER A 231 1.03 12.40 -7.35
CA SER A 231 1.69 11.62 -8.40
C SER A 231 2.16 10.27 -7.86
N LEU A 232 2.40 9.29 -8.72
CA LEU A 232 2.67 7.90 -8.31
C LEU A 232 3.81 7.80 -7.30
N THR A 233 4.97 8.37 -7.61
CA THR A 233 6.16 8.25 -6.75
C THR A 233 5.95 8.99 -5.42
N LEU A 234 5.43 10.21 -5.48
CA LEU A 234 5.19 11.03 -4.29
C LEU A 234 4.09 10.44 -3.42
N LYS A 235 3.04 9.87 -4.01
CA LYS A 235 1.99 9.22 -3.22
C LYS A 235 2.48 7.96 -2.54
N ALA A 236 3.40 7.21 -3.15
CA ALA A 236 4.05 6.09 -2.50
C ALA A 236 4.94 6.56 -1.32
N ASP A 237 5.67 7.67 -1.47
CA ASP A 237 6.41 8.32 -0.37
C ASP A 237 5.45 8.70 0.78
N GLU A 238 4.32 9.34 0.48
CA GLU A 238 3.28 9.69 1.47
C GLU A 238 2.67 8.45 2.14
N THR A 239 2.50 7.34 1.41
CA THR A 239 1.95 6.09 1.98
C THR A 239 2.90 5.47 2.99
N GLN A 240 4.22 5.63 2.80
CA GLN A 240 5.21 5.22 3.81
C GLN A 240 5.15 6.12 5.04
N ILE A 241 5.04 7.45 4.87
CA ILE A 241 4.81 8.40 5.98
C ILE A 241 3.54 8.04 6.74
N TYR A 242 2.45 7.74 6.03
CA TYR A 242 1.18 7.36 6.61
C TYR A 242 1.33 6.20 7.60
N LYS A 243 1.94 5.10 7.14
CA LYS A 243 2.16 3.91 7.97
C LYS A 243 3.07 4.23 9.16
N TYR A 244 4.11 5.02 8.94
CA TYR A 244 5.04 5.44 9.98
C TYR A 244 4.34 6.24 11.09
N VAL A 245 3.54 7.26 10.75
CA VAL A 245 2.80 8.06 11.73
C VAL A 245 1.78 7.21 12.47
N VAL A 246 0.97 6.42 11.75
CA VAL A 246 -0.04 5.55 12.37
C VAL A 246 0.61 4.58 13.38
N GLN A 247 1.77 4.00 13.04
CA GLN A 247 2.48 3.08 13.93
C GLN A 247 3.06 3.77 15.17
N ASN A 248 3.66 4.96 15.02
CA ASN A 248 4.27 5.65 16.16
C ASN A 248 3.23 6.26 17.10
N VAL A 249 2.18 6.91 16.56
CA VAL A 249 1.09 7.44 17.38
C VAL A 249 0.39 6.30 18.12
N ALA A 250 0.13 5.16 17.46
CA ALA A 250 -0.42 4.00 18.16
C ALA A 250 0.47 3.57 19.33
N ALA A 251 1.79 3.50 19.13
CA ALA A 251 2.74 3.11 20.16
C ALA A 251 2.79 4.11 21.33
N GLU A 252 2.73 5.42 21.07
CA GLU A 252 2.69 6.48 22.10
C GLU A 252 1.41 6.40 22.96
N HIS A 253 0.31 5.92 22.38
CA HIS A 253 -0.94 5.64 23.08
C HIS A 253 -1.01 4.24 23.71
N GLY A 254 0.10 3.49 23.73
CA GLY A 254 0.16 2.15 24.31
C GLY A 254 -0.62 1.10 23.50
N LYS A 255 -0.92 1.38 22.24
CA LYS A 255 -1.57 0.48 21.28
C LYS A 255 -0.57 -0.05 20.26
N THR A 256 -1.02 -0.96 19.41
CA THR A 256 -0.27 -1.45 18.24
C THR A 256 -1.11 -1.35 16.98
N ALA A 257 -0.57 -0.69 15.95
CA ALA A 257 -1.21 -0.58 14.65
C ALA A 257 -0.95 -1.80 13.77
N CYS A 258 -2.00 -2.33 13.14
CA CYS A 258 -1.93 -3.49 12.27
C CYS A 258 -2.53 -3.20 10.89
N PHE A 259 -1.68 -3.27 9.87
CA PHE A 259 -2.02 -3.10 8.45
C PHE A 259 -2.27 -4.43 7.74
N MET A 260 -2.35 -5.56 8.47
CA MET A 260 -2.58 -6.86 7.85
C MET A 260 -3.96 -6.91 7.18
N PRO A 261 -4.10 -7.55 6.01
CA PRO A 261 -5.37 -7.58 5.28
C PRO A 261 -6.50 -8.26 6.03
N LYS A 262 -6.18 -9.24 6.88
CA LYS A 262 -7.18 -10.00 7.65
C LYS A 262 -6.63 -10.40 9.02
N PRO A 263 -6.65 -9.51 10.03
CA PRO A 263 -6.22 -9.83 11.38
C PRO A 263 -7.29 -10.60 12.17
N ILE A 264 -8.58 -10.40 11.84
CA ILE A 264 -9.72 -11.04 12.52
C ILE A 264 -10.49 -11.92 11.52
N THR A 265 -10.76 -13.17 11.91
CA THR A 265 -11.65 -14.06 11.15
C THR A 265 -13.11 -13.66 11.32
N GLY A 266 -13.84 -13.58 10.21
CA GLY A 266 -15.29 -13.41 10.24
C GLY A 266 -15.80 -11.98 10.41
N ASP A 267 -14.95 -10.95 10.39
CA ASP A 267 -15.36 -9.54 10.23
C ASP A 267 -14.68 -8.91 9.01
N ASN A 268 -14.87 -7.62 8.72
CA ASN A 268 -14.15 -6.91 7.65
C ASN A 268 -12.62 -6.97 7.86
N GLY A 269 -11.86 -6.72 6.80
CA GLY A 269 -10.39 -6.71 6.85
C GLY A 269 -9.83 -5.55 6.05
N SER A 270 -8.58 -5.17 6.28
CA SER A 270 -8.00 -3.93 5.78
C SER A 270 -7.71 -3.95 4.28
N GLY A 271 -8.38 -3.08 3.53
CA GLY A 271 -8.08 -2.74 2.14
C GLY A 271 -7.09 -1.60 1.97
N MET A 272 -6.57 -1.46 0.75
CA MET A 272 -5.91 -0.25 0.28
C MET A 272 -6.52 0.12 -1.07
N HIS A 273 -7.73 0.71 -1.07
CA HIS A 273 -8.40 1.03 -2.33
C HIS A 273 -7.60 2.09 -3.09
N CYS A 274 -7.18 1.78 -4.31
CA CYS A 274 -6.34 2.66 -5.11
C CYS A 274 -7.19 3.42 -6.12
N ASN A 275 -7.48 4.68 -5.81
CA ASN A 275 -8.07 5.61 -6.77
C ASN A 275 -7.01 6.04 -7.80
N MET A 276 -7.33 6.01 -9.09
CA MET A 276 -6.39 6.31 -10.20
C MET A 276 -7.01 7.20 -11.27
N SER A 277 -6.23 8.16 -11.77
CA SER A 277 -6.55 8.93 -12.97
C SER A 277 -5.30 9.34 -13.75
N LEU A 278 -5.45 9.55 -15.06
CA LEU A 278 -4.41 10.11 -15.92
C LEU A 278 -4.73 11.54 -16.31
N SER A 279 -3.69 12.36 -16.43
CA SER A 279 -3.80 13.74 -16.91
C SER A 279 -2.80 14.02 -18.04
N LYS A 280 -3.28 14.72 -19.07
CA LYS A 280 -2.48 15.19 -20.21
C LYS A 280 -2.82 16.65 -20.51
N ASP A 281 -1.80 17.48 -20.72
CA ASP A 281 -1.96 18.93 -20.97
C ASP A 281 -2.83 19.63 -19.90
N GLY A 282 -2.68 19.20 -18.64
CA GLY A 282 -3.46 19.71 -17.49
C GLY A 282 -4.94 19.28 -17.45
N LYS A 283 -5.37 18.34 -18.31
CA LYS A 283 -6.73 17.81 -18.35
C LYS A 283 -6.77 16.36 -17.92
N ASN A 284 -7.76 16.00 -17.10
CA ASN A 284 -8.04 14.62 -16.75
C ASN A 284 -8.57 13.88 -17.99
N ILE A 285 -7.79 12.92 -18.50
CA ILE A 285 -8.13 12.17 -19.72
C ILE A 285 -8.95 10.91 -19.42
N PHE A 286 -9.22 10.60 -18.15
CA PHE A 286 -10.20 9.58 -17.78
C PHE A 286 -11.63 10.09 -17.88
N GLN A 287 -11.83 11.40 -17.92
CA GLN A 287 -13.13 12.01 -18.12
C GLN A 287 -13.56 11.91 -19.58
N GLY A 288 -14.79 11.45 -19.83
CA GLY A 288 -15.35 11.33 -21.17
C GLY A 288 -16.88 11.19 -21.18
N ASP A 289 -17.39 10.61 -22.26
CA ASP A 289 -18.82 10.46 -22.57
C ASP A 289 -19.29 9.00 -22.62
N LYS A 290 -18.46 8.07 -22.14
CA LYS A 290 -18.79 6.64 -22.07
C LYS A 290 -19.47 6.31 -20.75
N TYR A 291 -19.34 5.06 -20.31
CA TYR A 291 -19.96 4.56 -19.09
C TYR A 291 -19.52 5.36 -17.85
N ALA A 292 -20.48 5.79 -17.04
CA ALA A 292 -20.27 6.51 -15.77
C ALA A 292 -19.36 7.77 -15.88
N GLY A 293 -19.35 8.45 -17.03
CA GLY A 293 -18.53 9.64 -17.28
C GLY A 293 -17.06 9.34 -17.60
N LEU A 294 -16.73 8.08 -17.85
CA LEU A 294 -15.40 7.66 -18.29
C LEU A 294 -15.16 7.96 -19.77
N SER A 295 -13.89 8.12 -20.14
CA SER A 295 -13.43 8.11 -21.52
C SER A 295 -13.16 6.70 -22.02
N GLU A 296 -12.97 6.55 -23.33
CA GLU A 296 -12.48 5.30 -23.90
C GLU A 296 -11.08 4.93 -23.38
N THR A 297 -10.21 5.93 -23.15
CA THR A 297 -8.90 5.73 -22.52
C THR A 297 -9.04 5.10 -21.13
N ALA A 298 -9.98 5.58 -20.30
CA ALA A 298 -10.23 4.99 -18.99
C ALA A 298 -10.74 3.55 -19.10
N LEU A 299 -11.65 3.26 -20.05
CA LEU A 299 -12.12 1.90 -20.28
C LEU A 299 -10.96 0.98 -20.67
N TYR A 300 -10.08 1.40 -21.60
CA TYR A 300 -8.91 0.61 -21.96
C TYR A 300 -7.95 0.40 -20.80
N TYR A 301 -7.77 1.41 -19.95
CA TYR A 301 -6.97 1.29 -18.74
C TYR A 301 -7.55 0.25 -17.77
N ILE A 302 -8.88 0.23 -17.58
CA ILE A 302 -9.59 -0.81 -16.82
C ILE A 302 -9.37 -2.18 -17.47
N GLY A 303 -9.46 -2.29 -18.80
CA GLY A 303 -9.26 -3.55 -19.51
C GLY A 303 -7.85 -4.12 -19.33
N GLY A 304 -6.83 -3.26 -19.29
CA GLY A 304 -5.46 -3.64 -18.92
C GLY A 304 -5.35 -4.20 -17.50
N ILE A 305 -5.96 -3.52 -16.52
CA ILE A 305 -5.99 -4.02 -15.12
C ILE A 305 -6.69 -5.38 -15.05
N ILE A 306 -7.85 -5.55 -15.69
CA ILE A 306 -8.60 -6.81 -15.66
C ILE A 306 -7.79 -7.94 -16.31
N LYS A 307 -7.17 -7.69 -17.47
CA LYS A 307 -6.34 -8.67 -18.19
C LYS A 307 -5.19 -9.18 -17.31
N HIS A 308 -4.52 -8.27 -16.61
CA HIS A 308 -3.31 -8.58 -15.84
C HIS A 308 -3.55 -8.82 -14.35
N ALA A 309 -4.81 -8.82 -13.90
CA ALA A 309 -5.17 -8.81 -12.48
C ALA A 309 -4.52 -9.92 -11.65
N LYS A 310 -4.44 -11.15 -12.18
CA LYS A 310 -3.83 -12.27 -11.47
C LYS A 310 -2.33 -12.07 -11.23
N ALA A 311 -1.60 -11.53 -12.22
CA ALA A 311 -0.20 -11.16 -12.06
C ALA A 311 -0.06 -9.94 -11.12
N LEU A 312 -0.96 -8.96 -11.23
CA LEU A 312 -1.01 -7.78 -10.35
C LEU A 312 -1.18 -8.16 -8.88
N ASN A 313 -1.94 -9.21 -8.56
CA ASN A 313 -2.12 -9.66 -7.17
C ASN A 313 -0.78 -10.00 -6.49
N ALA A 314 0.26 -10.39 -7.23
CA ALA A 314 1.58 -10.63 -6.65
C ALA A 314 2.19 -9.37 -6.01
N PHE A 315 1.92 -8.18 -6.55
CA PHE A 315 2.42 -6.89 -6.02
C PHE A 315 1.39 -6.14 -5.16
N THR A 316 0.11 -6.26 -5.51
CA THR A 316 -1.00 -5.55 -4.85
C THR A 316 -1.58 -6.31 -3.65
N ASN A 317 -1.36 -7.63 -3.59
CA ASN A 317 -1.78 -8.53 -2.52
C ASN A 317 -0.64 -9.48 -2.12
N PRO A 318 0.55 -8.96 -1.73
CA PRO A 318 1.80 -9.72 -1.76
C PRO A 318 2.00 -10.62 -0.53
N SER A 319 0.95 -10.98 0.20
CA SER A 319 1.05 -11.77 1.43
C SER A 319 0.08 -12.94 1.40
N THR A 320 0.39 -14.01 2.12
CA THR A 320 -0.56 -15.13 2.28
C THR A 320 -1.83 -14.72 3.04
N ASN A 321 -1.74 -13.69 3.90
CA ASN A 321 -2.88 -13.13 4.64
C ASN A 321 -3.83 -12.30 3.75
N SER A 322 -3.32 -11.73 2.64
CA SER A 322 -4.12 -11.02 1.63
C SER A 322 -5.28 -11.87 1.11
N TYR A 323 -5.02 -13.15 0.89
CA TYR A 323 -6.01 -14.11 0.38
C TYR A 323 -6.95 -14.66 1.46
N LYS A 324 -6.80 -14.23 2.72
CA LYS A 324 -7.82 -14.38 3.77
C LYS A 324 -8.80 -13.20 3.78
N ARG A 325 -8.41 -12.06 3.20
CA ARG A 325 -9.30 -10.92 2.92
C ARG A 325 -10.10 -11.14 1.64
N LEU A 326 -9.46 -11.56 0.55
CA LEU A 326 -10.07 -11.80 -0.77
C LEU A 326 -10.93 -13.06 -0.81
N VAL A 327 -11.97 -13.10 0.03
CA VAL A 327 -12.99 -14.15 0.08
C VAL A 327 -14.38 -13.52 -0.02
N PRO A 328 -15.39 -14.19 -0.59
CA PRO A 328 -16.74 -13.65 -0.69
C PRO A 328 -17.35 -13.26 0.69
N GLY A 329 -18.18 -12.19 0.73
CA GLY A 329 -19.03 -11.85 1.90
C GLY A 329 -18.55 -10.73 2.84
N PHE A 330 -17.40 -10.10 2.59
CA PHE A 330 -16.81 -9.05 3.45
C PHE A 330 -16.41 -7.77 2.70
N GLU A 331 -17.19 -7.38 1.68
CA GLU A 331 -16.88 -6.24 0.78
C GLU A 331 -15.54 -6.37 0.03
N ALA A 332 -14.90 -7.55 0.10
CA ALA A 332 -13.68 -7.85 -0.62
C ALA A 332 -14.03 -8.20 -2.08
N PRO A 333 -13.35 -7.58 -3.05
CA PRO A 333 -13.63 -7.81 -4.46
C PRO A 333 -12.91 -9.06 -4.96
N VAL A 334 -13.66 -10.13 -5.20
CA VAL A 334 -13.12 -11.37 -5.76
C VAL A 334 -13.30 -11.43 -7.28
N LEU A 335 -14.38 -10.82 -7.78
CA LEU A 335 -14.74 -10.86 -9.20
C LEU A 335 -14.18 -9.64 -9.93
N LEU A 336 -13.51 -9.89 -11.05
CA LEU A 336 -12.93 -8.89 -11.94
C LEU A 336 -14.01 -8.33 -12.85
N ALA A 337 -14.77 -7.40 -12.29
CA ALA A 337 -15.73 -6.59 -13.00
C ALA A 337 -15.52 -5.12 -12.67
N TYR A 338 -16.08 -4.26 -13.51
CA TYR A 338 -16.19 -2.84 -13.24
C TYR A 338 -17.65 -2.40 -13.20
N SER A 339 -17.95 -1.48 -12.29
CA SER A 339 -19.31 -0.95 -12.12
C SER A 339 -19.32 0.38 -11.35
N ALA A 340 -20.29 1.23 -11.68
CA ALA A 340 -20.52 2.49 -11.02
C ALA A 340 -21.10 2.29 -9.62
N SER A 341 -20.49 2.91 -8.61
CA SER A 341 -20.97 2.88 -7.21
C SER A 341 -21.13 1.49 -6.57
N ASN A 342 -20.65 0.42 -7.21
CA ASN A 342 -20.79 -0.95 -6.72
C ASN A 342 -19.52 -1.39 -5.96
N ARG A 343 -19.64 -1.57 -4.64
CA ARG A 343 -18.52 -2.00 -3.78
C ARG A 343 -18.17 -3.49 -3.91
N SER A 344 -19.02 -4.28 -4.58
CA SER A 344 -18.76 -5.71 -4.83
C SER A 344 -17.83 -5.97 -6.02
N ALA A 345 -17.60 -4.96 -6.88
CA ALA A 345 -16.74 -5.03 -8.05
C ALA A 345 -15.27 -4.76 -7.72
N SER A 346 -14.34 -5.44 -8.39
CA SER A 346 -12.89 -5.19 -8.29
C SER A 346 -12.47 -3.79 -8.70
N ILE A 347 -13.16 -3.20 -9.68
CA ILE A 347 -12.89 -1.86 -10.15
C ILE A 347 -14.17 -1.02 -10.03
N ARG A 348 -14.23 -0.16 -9.03
CA ARG A 348 -15.38 0.72 -8.82
C ARG A 348 -15.16 2.05 -9.54
N ILE A 349 -16.24 2.62 -10.07
CA ILE A 349 -16.25 4.00 -10.56
C ILE A 349 -16.99 4.83 -9.49
N PRO A 350 -16.28 5.66 -8.71
CA PRO A 350 -16.92 6.48 -7.69
C PRO A 350 -17.91 7.48 -8.31
N ALA A 351 -19.07 7.64 -7.68
CA ALA A 351 -19.96 8.76 -8.01
C ALA A 351 -19.28 10.06 -7.60
N VAL A 352 -19.19 11.01 -8.52
CA VAL A 352 -18.55 12.30 -8.30
C VAL A 352 -19.43 13.45 -8.78
N THR A 353 -19.30 14.59 -8.12
CA THR A 353 -20.06 15.81 -8.45
C THR A 353 -19.32 16.73 -9.43
N SER A 354 -18.06 16.41 -9.75
CA SER A 354 -17.20 17.23 -10.62
C SER A 354 -16.50 16.37 -11.69
N PRO A 355 -16.51 16.77 -12.97
CA PRO A 355 -15.78 16.06 -14.03
C PRO A 355 -14.28 15.93 -13.75
N LYS A 356 -13.67 16.86 -13.00
CA LYS A 356 -12.26 16.78 -12.62
C LYS A 356 -11.96 15.62 -11.67
N ALA A 357 -12.96 15.16 -10.91
CA ALA A 357 -12.83 14.09 -9.93
C ALA A 357 -13.07 12.68 -10.50
N ILE A 358 -13.39 12.57 -11.80
CA ILE A 358 -13.57 11.28 -12.49
C ILE A 358 -12.28 10.46 -12.37
N ARG A 359 -12.44 9.22 -11.91
CA ARG A 359 -11.35 8.29 -11.62
C ARG A 359 -11.90 6.87 -11.56
N ILE A 360 -11.01 5.89 -11.51
CA ILE A 360 -11.34 4.49 -11.23
C ILE A 360 -10.76 4.12 -9.86
N GLU A 361 -11.35 3.15 -9.17
CA GLU A 361 -10.92 2.67 -7.86
C GLU A 361 -10.66 1.16 -7.96
N ALA A 362 -9.39 0.74 -7.93
CA ALA A 362 -9.03 -0.67 -7.78
C ALA A 362 -9.11 -1.06 -6.30
N ARG A 363 -10.04 -1.96 -5.95
CA ARG A 363 -10.38 -2.27 -4.54
C ARG A 363 -9.66 -3.49 -3.96
N PHE A 364 -9.07 -4.31 -4.83
CA PHE A 364 -8.36 -5.53 -4.42
C PHE A 364 -7.04 -5.28 -3.68
N PRO A 365 -6.24 -4.21 -3.93
CA PRO A 365 -4.98 -4.02 -3.21
C PRO A 365 -5.17 -3.93 -1.69
N ASP A 366 -4.13 -4.26 -0.95
CA ASP A 366 -4.13 -4.20 0.51
C ASP A 366 -2.88 -3.52 1.10
N PRO A 367 -2.92 -3.09 2.37
CA PRO A 367 -1.86 -2.26 2.95
C PRO A 367 -0.54 -2.98 3.22
N LEU A 368 -0.43 -4.29 3.01
CA LEU A 368 0.87 -4.98 3.02
C LEU A 368 1.63 -4.84 1.69
N ALA A 369 0.96 -4.33 0.66
CA ALA A 369 1.63 -3.95 -0.57
C ALA A 369 2.75 -2.93 -0.32
N ASN A 370 3.87 -3.14 -1.02
CA ASN A 370 4.86 -2.09 -1.20
C ASN A 370 4.25 -1.05 -2.15
N PRO A 371 3.97 0.19 -1.69
CA PRO A 371 3.18 1.14 -2.46
C PRO A 371 3.86 1.50 -3.79
N TYR A 372 5.18 1.62 -3.82
CA TYR A 372 5.92 1.91 -5.04
C TYR A 372 5.71 0.81 -6.10
N LEU A 373 5.81 -0.45 -5.69
CA LEU A 373 5.65 -1.60 -6.61
C LEU A 373 4.21 -1.77 -7.05
N ALA A 374 3.26 -1.67 -6.12
CA ALA A 374 1.84 -1.84 -6.41
C ALA A 374 1.31 -0.76 -7.36
N PHE A 375 1.66 0.52 -7.11
CA PHE A 375 1.21 1.61 -7.98
C PHE A 375 1.89 1.53 -9.35
N SER A 376 3.18 1.18 -9.40
CA SER A 376 3.88 0.96 -10.67
C SER A 376 3.25 -0.17 -11.48
N ALA A 377 2.98 -1.32 -10.85
CA ALA A 377 2.36 -2.45 -11.52
C ALA A 377 0.95 -2.10 -12.06
N LEU A 378 0.13 -1.39 -11.26
CA LEU A 378 -1.18 -0.91 -11.69
C LEU A 378 -1.09 0.07 -12.87
N LEU A 379 -0.11 0.99 -12.85
CA LEU A 379 0.15 1.88 -13.98
C LEU A 379 0.54 1.11 -15.23
N MET A 380 1.50 0.20 -15.13
CA MET A 380 1.99 -0.58 -16.27
C MET A 380 0.87 -1.44 -16.90
N ALA A 381 0.02 -2.07 -16.08
CA ALA A 381 -1.13 -2.83 -16.58
C ALA A 381 -2.14 -1.92 -17.30
N GLY A 382 -2.45 -0.76 -16.70
CA GLY A 382 -3.35 0.21 -17.33
C GLY A 382 -2.80 0.77 -18.64
N LEU A 383 -1.49 1.02 -18.72
CA LEU A 383 -0.84 1.46 -19.95
C LEU A 383 -0.86 0.38 -21.04
N ASP A 384 -0.61 -0.88 -20.71
CA ASP A 384 -0.76 -2.00 -21.67
C ASP A 384 -2.18 -2.01 -22.26
N GLY A 385 -3.19 -1.85 -21.41
CA GLY A 385 -4.58 -1.73 -21.81
C GLY A 385 -4.82 -0.60 -22.80
N VAL A 386 -4.33 0.61 -22.50
CA VAL A 386 -4.48 1.79 -23.38
C VAL A 386 -3.75 1.61 -24.71
N LEU A 387 -2.50 1.15 -24.69
CA LEU A 387 -1.66 1.01 -25.87
C LEU A 387 -2.19 -0.08 -26.83
N ASN A 388 -2.71 -1.18 -26.27
CA ASN A 388 -3.26 -2.28 -27.04
C ASN A 388 -4.79 -2.21 -27.22
N LYS A 389 -5.44 -1.13 -26.75
CA LYS A 389 -6.89 -0.90 -26.85
C LYS A 389 -7.74 -2.05 -26.29
N ILE A 390 -7.37 -2.55 -25.12
CA ILE A 390 -7.98 -3.72 -24.50
C ILE A 390 -9.29 -3.30 -23.82
N HIS A 391 -10.44 -3.68 -24.36
CA HIS A 391 -11.74 -3.32 -23.77
C HIS A 391 -12.10 -4.26 -22.60
N PRO A 392 -12.63 -3.74 -21.48
CA PRO A 392 -12.96 -4.53 -20.28
C PRO A 392 -14.28 -5.32 -20.39
N GLY A 393 -14.86 -5.41 -21.58
CA GLY A 393 -16.25 -5.88 -21.76
C GLY A 393 -17.29 -4.88 -21.22
N ASP A 394 -18.54 -5.35 -21.08
CA ASP A 394 -19.64 -4.54 -20.56
C ASP A 394 -19.57 -4.39 -19.04
N ALA A 395 -20.07 -3.25 -18.53
CA ALA A 395 -20.14 -3.00 -17.09
C ALA A 395 -21.17 -3.93 -16.43
N MET A 396 -20.92 -4.28 -15.15
CA MET A 396 -21.74 -5.26 -14.43
C MET A 396 -22.43 -4.64 -13.22
N ASP A 397 -23.61 -4.06 -13.45
CA ASP A 397 -24.35 -3.25 -12.46
C ASP A 397 -25.25 -4.05 -11.51
N LYS A 398 -25.08 -5.36 -11.45
CA LYS A 398 -25.75 -6.23 -10.48
C LYS A 398 -24.91 -6.34 -9.20
N ASN A 399 -25.55 -6.63 -8.06
CA ASN A 399 -24.80 -7.08 -6.89
C ASN A 399 -24.12 -8.41 -7.22
N LEU A 400 -22.80 -8.41 -7.27
CA LEU A 400 -22.03 -9.57 -7.72
C LEU A 400 -22.10 -10.74 -6.74
N TYR A 401 -22.46 -10.48 -5.48
CA TYR A 401 -22.64 -11.52 -4.47
C TYR A 401 -23.92 -12.34 -4.66
N ASP A 402 -24.92 -11.78 -5.35
CA ASP A 402 -26.24 -12.40 -5.54
C ASP A 402 -26.39 -13.07 -6.91
N LEU A 403 -25.34 -13.07 -7.73
CA LEU A 403 -25.36 -13.73 -9.03
C LEU A 403 -25.44 -15.25 -8.85
N PRO A 404 -26.21 -15.94 -9.70
CA PRO A 404 -26.31 -17.38 -9.61
C PRO A 404 -24.97 -18.04 -9.99
N PRO A 405 -24.64 -19.24 -9.46
CA PRO A 405 -23.33 -19.87 -9.60
C PRO A 405 -22.86 -20.08 -11.06
N GLU A 406 -23.79 -20.24 -12.00
CA GLU A 406 -23.50 -20.33 -13.43
C GLU A 406 -22.97 -19.02 -14.02
N GLU A 407 -23.57 -17.86 -13.69
CA GLU A 407 -23.11 -16.54 -14.14
C GLU A 407 -21.75 -16.20 -13.49
N LEU A 408 -21.55 -16.61 -12.22
CA LEU A 408 -20.29 -16.39 -11.50
C LEU A 408 -19.07 -17.07 -12.14
N LYS A 409 -19.26 -18.23 -12.78
CA LYS A 409 -18.16 -18.98 -13.42
C LYS A 409 -17.63 -18.30 -14.69
N GLU A 410 -18.45 -17.48 -15.32
CA GLU A 410 -18.07 -16.76 -16.55
C GLU A 410 -17.29 -15.48 -16.25
N ILE A 411 -17.34 -15.01 -14.99
CA ILE A 411 -16.68 -13.78 -14.57
C ILE A 411 -15.25 -14.10 -14.10
N PRO A 412 -14.21 -13.50 -14.71
CA PRO A 412 -12.84 -13.70 -14.24
C PRO A 412 -12.69 -13.29 -12.77
N ALA A 413 -11.84 -13.97 -12.03
CA ALA A 413 -11.56 -13.67 -10.63
C ALA A 413 -10.08 -13.32 -10.42
N VAL A 414 -9.82 -12.56 -9.36
CA VAL A 414 -8.46 -12.37 -8.82
C VAL A 414 -7.86 -13.71 -8.40
N SER A 415 -6.55 -13.75 -8.19
CA SER A 415 -5.89 -14.95 -7.65
C SER A 415 -6.47 -15.32 -6.28
N SER A 416 -6.64 -16.62 -6.06
CA SER A 416 -7.16 -17.21 -4.81
C SER A 416 -6.09 -17.46 -3.75
N SER A 417 -4.82 -17.38 -4.13
CA SER A 417 -3.67 -17.55 -3.23
C SER A 417 -2.45 -16.79 -3.73
N LEU A 418 -1.48 -16.56 -2.84
CA LEU A 418 -0.21 -15.96 -3.21
C LEU A 418 0.54 -16.86 -4.20
N GLY A 419 0.50 -18.18 -4.02
CA GLY A 419 1.09 -19.14 -4.96
C GLY A 419 0.53 -18.98 -6.38
N GLU A 420 -0.80 -18.90 -6.53
CA GLU A 420 -1.43 -18.66 -7.83
C GLU A 420 -1.00 -17.31 -8.43
N ALA A 421 -0.95 -16.25 -7.63
CA ALA A 421 -0.54 -14.93 -8.14
C ALA A 421 0.91 -14.93 -8.64
N LEU A 422 1.82 -15.61 -7.93
CA LEU A 422 3.21 -15.77 -8.35
C LEU A 422 3.33 -16.60 -9.64
N ASP A 423 2.58 -17.69 -9.76
CA ASP A 423 2.55 -18.49 -10.99
C ASP A 423 1.99 -17.71 -12.20
N ASN A 424 1.05 -16.79 -11.97
CA ASN A 424 0.54 -15.90 -13.02
C ASN A 424 1.55 -14.80 -13.36
N LEU A 425 2.21 -14.20 -12.35
CA LEU A 425 3.28 -13.22 -12.58
C LEU A 425 4.42 -13.83 -13.41
N GLU A 426 4.81 -15.08 -13.14
CA GLU A 426 5.85 -15.78 -13.90
C GLU A 426 5.50 -15.95 -15.39
N LYS A 427 4.20 -16.05 -15.72
CA LYS A 427 3.69 -16.24 -17.09
C LYS A 427 3.34 -14.93 -17.80
N ASP A 428 2.96 -13.90 -17.04
CA ASP A 428 2.42 -12.63 -17.54
C ASP A 428 3.15 -11.45 -16.87
N TYR A 429 4.44 -11.29 -17.17
CA TYR A 429 5.25 -10.18 -16.66
C TYR A 429 5.67 -9.19 -17.74
N GLU A 430 5.46 -9.48 -19.02
CA GLU A 430 6.02 -8.70 -20.12
C GLU A 430 5.53 -7.25 -20.10
N PHE A 431 4.29 -7.02 -19.67
CA PHE A 431 3.72 -5.67 -19.51
C PHE A 431 4.48 -4.83 -18.47
N LEU A 432 5.05 -5.45 -17.43
CA LEU A 432 5.84 -4.77 -16.39
C LEU A 432 7.23 -4.37 -16.92
N THR A 433 7.79 -5.18 -17.82
CA THR A 433 9.16 -4.97 -18.32
C THR A 433 9.27 -3.92 -19.43
N GLN A 434 8.14 -3.42 -19.93
CA GLN A 434 8.12 -2.38 -20.95
C GLN A 434 8.87 -1.12 -20.47
N GLY A 435 9.69 -0.55 -21.35
CA GLY A 435 10.52 0.62 -21.03
C GLY A 435 11.59 0.37 -19.96
N GLY A 436 11.86 -0.88 -19.57
CA GLY A 436 12.81 -1.20 -18.50
C GLY A 436 12.34 -0.75 -17.12
N VAL A 437 11.02 -0.59 -16.92
CA VAL A 437 10.46 -0.16 -15.63
C VAL A 437 10.77 -1.19 -14.55
N PHE A 438 10.30 -2.42 -14.76
CA PHE A 438 10.72 -3.60 -14.02
C PHE A 438 11.75 -4.37 -14.85
N THR A 439 12.75 -4.97 -14.20
CA THR A 439 13.64 -5.92 -14.86
C THR A 439 13.18 -7.34 -14.60
N LYS A 440 13.49 -8.25 -15.53
CA LYS A 440 13.22 -9.68 -15.33
C LYS A 440 13.92 -10.22 -14.08
N ASP A 441 15.16 -9.80 -13.84
CA ASP A 441 15.91 -10.14 -12.62
C ASP A 441 15.19 -9.73 -11.34
N PHE A 442 14.64 -8.50 -11.27
CA PHE A 442 13.83 -8.08 -10.12
C PHE A 442 12.61 -8.98 -9.93
N ILE A 443 11.89 -9.31 -11.01
CA ILE A 443 10.68 -10.13 -10.96
C ILE A 443 11.01 -11.55 -10.46
N ASP A 444 12.10 -12.15 -10.95
CA ASP A 444 12.53 -13.48 -10.54
C ASP A 444 12.89 -13.53 -9.04
N VAL A 445 13.64 -12.52 -8.58
CA VAL A 445 14.00 -12.39 -7.16
C VAL A 445 12.76 -12.17 -6.29
N PHE A 446 11.83 -11.32 -6.73
CA PHE A 446 10.57 -11.10 -6.02
C PHE A 446 9.77 -12.40 -5.88
N ILE A 447 9.63 -13.16 -6.96
CA ILE A 447 8.94 -14.46 -6.96
C ILE A 447 9.62 -15.43 -5.99
N GLU A 448 10.95 -15.56 -6.05
CA GLU A 448 11.69 -16.46 -5.16
C GLU A 448 11.48 -16.10 -3.68
N MET A 449 11.57 -14.81 -3.34
CA MET A 449 11.33 -14.34 -1.97
C MET A 449 9.92 -14.67 -1.49
N LYS A 450 8.91 -14.46 -2.33
CA LYS A 450 7.52 -14.70 -1.96
C LYS A 450 7.14 -16.19 -1.95
N ARG A 451 7.76 -17.03 -2.79
CA ARG A 451 7.60 -18.49 -2.71
C ARG A 451 8.07 -19.04 -1.36
N LYS A 452 9.14 -18.49 -0.76
CA LYS A 452 9.58 -18.88 0.60
C LYS A 452 8.54 -18.58 1.68
N GLU A 453 7.81 -17.45 1.56
CA GLU A 453 6.70 -17.12 2.48
C GLU A 453 5.53 -18.10 2.33
N VAL A 454 5.20 -18.49 1.09
CA VAL A 454 4.17 -19.51 0.79
C VAL A 454 4.57 -20.88 1.36
N GLU A 455 5.81 -21.31 1.13
CA GLU A 455 6.30 -22.60 1.61
C GLU A 455 6.29 -22.67 3.13
N ARG A 456 6.72 -21.60 3.82
CA ARG A 456 6.66 -21.53 5.28
C ARG A 456 5.24 -21.68 5.81
N LEU A 457 4.25 -21.04 5.19
CA LEU A 457 2.85 -21.20 5.60
C LEU A 457 2.38 -22.65 5.37
N ASN A 458 2.66 -23.22 4.20
CA ASN A 458 2.24 -24.58 3.84
C ASN A 458 2.86 -25.67 4.74
N MET A 459 4.06 -25.43 5.28
CA MET A 459 4.73 -26.35 6.19
C MET A 459 4.36 -26.14 7.67
N THR A 460 3.53 -25.14 8.00
CA THR A 460 3.12 -24.83 9.37
C THR A 460 1.68 -25.32 9.61
N PRO A 461 1.45 -26.35 10.45
CA PRO A 461 0.10 -26.84 10.74
C PRO A 461 -0.81 -25.76 11.31
N HIS A 462 -2.02 -25.62 10.76
CA HIS A 462 -2.96 -24.57 11.17
C HIS A 462 -3.92 -25.08 12.26
N PRO A 463 -4.29 -24.29 13.30
CA PRO A 463 -5.18 -24.75 14.37
C PRO A 463 -6.51 -25.36 13.89
N VAL A 464 -7.12 -24.79 12.84
CA VAL A 464 -8.36 -25.34 12.23
C VAL A 464 -8.21 -26.76 11.66
N GLU A 465 -6.99 -27.18 11.29
CA GLU A 465 -6.73 -28.54 10.79
C GLU A 465 -6.88 -29.58 11.90
N PHE A 466 -6.69 -29.21 13.17
CA PHE A 466 -6.95 -30.10 14.29
C PHE A 466 -8.46 -30.32 14.49
N GLU A 467 -9.30 -29.30 14.27
CA GLU A 467 -10.75 -29.49 14.26
C GLU A 467 -11.20 -30.41 13.12
N MET A 468 -10.58 -30.29 11.95
CA MET A 468 -10.99 -31.05 10.76
C MET A 468 -10.42 -32.48 10.70
N TYR A 469 -9.22 -32.72 11.22
CA TYR A 469 -8.44 -33.93 10.91
C TYR A 469 -7.82 -34.64 12.12
N TYR A 470 -7.98 -34.15 13.36
CA TYR A 470 -7.36 -34.79 14.53
C TYR A 470 -7.96 -36.16 14.86
N ALA A 471 -9.26 -36.35 14.61
CA ALA A 471 -9.99 -37.60 14.87
C ALA A 471 -10.87 -38.00 13.69
#